data_AF-A0A8T3VHT9-F1
#
_entry.id   AF-A0A8T3VHT9-F1
#
_cell.length_a   1.000
_cell.length_b   1.000
_cell.length_c   1.000
_cell.angle_alpha   90.00
_cell.angle_beta   90.00
_cell.angle_gamma   90.00
#
_symmetry.space_group_name_H-M   'P 1'
#
loop_
_entity.id
_entity.type
_entity.pdbx_description
1 polymer ?
#
loop_
_entity_poly.entity_id
_entity_poly.type
_entity_poly.pdbx_seq_one_letter_code
_entity_poly.pdbx_strand_id
1 'polypeptide(L)'
;MIKAVQEVLEQRGYYGNEFDEVLIQERIDGMEYVVNTVTCDGIHRLTTIWKYHKVKTQEGGIVYDYDEIIADLGLGESQLVEYAYDVADAMGIKYGPVHGEYMIDENGPVLIEVNCRPMGSSLEPEFLDRISGQHETDSSLDSYLNPEKFHKKLNEGYRLFSYGVIKSLIVPNDVIVESSPITYISSKLKSFYKISLNIHEDYQPFLKTQDLESSAGDIYLVHEDFNQVINDVNYIRTLEKQAFQLVLSEGLNKNKVICNDDEDLKLLLEDIKSYGSILLVTDEEIDELDILQVAPDKLDEIKWKFDYIIININKSIINKKDDYVAELFLNIFNKIRTGGYIFILKNNYDYLPNGRLGAEALVKIFDLKIQMPKHNLKKIVIASNI
;
A
#
# COMPACT_ATOMS: atom_id res chain seq x y z
N MET A 1 -8.28 5.93 -37.40
CA MET A 1 -8.54 4.47 -37.38
C MET A 1 -7.44 3.71 -38.11
N ILE A 2 -7.27 3.83 -39.43
CA ILE A 2 -6.24 3.07 -40.20
C ILE A 2 -4.83 3.22 -39.62
N LYS A 3 -4.39 4.46 -39.31
CA LYS A 3 -3.07 4.72 -38.71
C LYS A 3 -2.89 4.03 -37.34
N ALA A 4 -3.90 4.10 -36.48
CA ALA A 4 -3.86 3.48 -35.15
C ALA A 4 -3.84 1.95 -35.24
N VAL A 5 -4.57 1.36 -36.19
CA VAL A 5 -4.54 -0.10 -36.44
C VAL A 5 -3.15 -0.53 -36.92
N GLN A 6 -2.54 0.22 -37.84
CA GLN A 6 -1.17 -0.04 -38.30
C GLN A 6 -0.17 0.06 -37.14
N GLU A 7 -0.28 1.10 -36.31
CA GLU A 7 0.57 1.29 -35.12
C GLU A 7 0.44 0.13 -34.12
N VAL A 8 -0.73 -0.48 -33.98
CA VAL A 8 -0.91 -1.68 -33.14
C VAL A 8 -0.27 -2.91 -33.78
N LEU A 9 -0.49 -3.13 -35.09
CA LEU A 9 0.08 -4.29 -35.81
C LEU A 9 1.62 -4.26 -35.89
N GLU A 10 2.22 -3.08 -35.84
CA GLU A 10 3.68 -2.90 -35.80
C GLU A 10 4.30 -3.17 -34.42
N GLN A 11 3.48 -3.24 -33.36
CA GLN A 11 3.93 -3.58 -32.02
C GLN A 11 4.18 -5.09 -31.88
N ARG A 12 4.86 -5.45 -30.79
CA ARG A 12 5.05 -6.84 -30.37
C ARG A 12 4.25 -7.08 -29.11
N GLY A 13 3.61 -8.25 -29.03
CA GLY A 13 3.05 -8.72 -27.79
C GLY A 13 4.11 -8.85 -26.71
N TYR A 14 3.69 -8.88 -25.46
CA TYR A 14 4.58 -8.97 -24.29
C TYR A 14 5.59 -10.13 -24.39
N TYR A 15 5.20 -11.26 -25.00
CA TYR A 15 6.06 -12.42 -25.23
C TYR A 15 6.86 -12.38 -26.56
N GLY A 16 6.90 -11.23 -27.24
CA GLY A 16 7.62 -11.03 -28.51
C GLY A 16 6.86 -11.45 -29.77
N ASN A 17 5.62 -11.91 -29.63
CA ASN A 17 4.78 -12.34 -30.74
C ASN A 17 4.36 -11.16 -31.64
N GLU A 18 4.17 -11.41 -32.93
CA GLU A 18 3.53 -10.46 -33.84
C GLU A 18 2.02 -10.47 -33.64
N PHE A 19 1.38 -9.34 -33.90
CA PHE A 19 -0.08 -9.27 -33.99
C PHE A 19 -0.50 -9.45 -35.44
N ASP A 20 -1.29 -10.48 -35.72
CA ASP A 20 -1.82 -10.76 -37.07
C ASP A 20 -3.24 -10.22 -37.27
N GLU A 21 -3.94 -9.91 -36.18
CA GLU A 21 -5.34 -9.48 -36.16
C GLU A 21 -5.55 -8.37 -35.12
N VAL A 22 -6.56 -7.51 -35.36
CA VAL A 22 -6.95 -6.44 -34.43
C VAL A 22 -8.46 -6.50 -34.21
N LEU A 23 -8.87 -6.52 -32.94
CA LEU A 23 -10.27 -6.38 -32.54
C LEU A 23 -10.60 -4.89 -32.37
N ILE A 24 -11.64 -4.43 -33.05
CA ILE A 24 -12.24 -3.11 -32.83
C ILE A 24 -13.57 -3.33 -32.14
N GLN A 25 -13.71 -2.78 -30.94
CA GLN A 25 -14.90 -2.92 -30.12
C GLN A 25 -15.37 -1.57 -29.57
N GLU A 26 -16.59 -1.56 -29.05
CA GLU A 26 -17.09 -0.45 -28.26
C GLU A 26 -16.21 -0.23 -27.02
N ARG A 27 -16.03 1.03 -26.64
CA ARG A 27 -15.39 1.39 -25.38
C ARG A 27 -16.46 1.41 -24.29
N ILE A 28 -16.38 0.48 -23.36
CA ILE A 28 -17.21 0.48 -22.16
C ILE A 28 -16.61 1.47 -21.17
N ASP A 29 -17.42 2.41 -20.69
CA ASP A 29 -17.03 3.40 -19.68
C ASP A 29 -17.77 3.09 -18.39
N GLY A 30 -17.16 2.21 -17.60
CA GLY A 30 -17.78 1.63 -16.42
C GLY A 30 -16.76 1.28 -15.35
N MET A 31 -17.29 0.83 -14.21
CA MET A 31 -16.48 0.31 -13.12
C MET A 31 -16.18 -1.17 -13.38
N GLU A 32 -14.92 -1.56 -13.21
CA GLU A 32 -14.43 -2.90 -13.56
C GLU A 32 -14.38 -3.81 -12.34
N TYR A 33 -14.86 -5.04 -12.53
CA TYR A 33 -14.97 -6.07 -11.51
C TYR A 33 -14.43 -7.39 -12.03
N VAL A 34 -13.90 -8.18 -11.10
CA VAL A 34 -13.63 -9.60 -11.31
C VAL A 34 -14.69 -10.39 -10.58
N VAL A 35 -15.31 -11.36 -11.25
CA VAL A 35 -16.17 -12.35 -10.63
C VAL A 35 -15.55 -13.72 -10.86
N ASN A 36 -15.04 -14.31 -9.78
CA ASN A 36 -14.48 -15.65 -9.82
C ASN A 36 -15.55 -16.66 -9.37
N THR A 37 -15.74 -17.70 -10.17
CA THR A 37 -16.64 -18.80 -9.85
C THR A 37 -15.94 -20.14 -10.01
N VAL A 38 -16.49 -21.17 -9.37
CA VAL A 38 -16.15 -22.56 -9.67
C VAL A 38 -17.42 -23.30 -10.00
N THR A 39 -17.38 -24.15 -11.02
CA THR A 39 -18.55 -24.88 -11.52
C THR A 39 -18.44 -26.36 -11.17
N CYS A 40 -19.57 -26.99 -10.82
CA CYS A 40 -19.71 -28.44 -10.64
C CYS A 40 -20.99 -28.91 -11.32
N ASP A 41 -20.87 -29.77 -12.33
CA ASP A 41 -21.98 -30.26 -13.17
C ASP A 41 -22.89 -29.15 -13.73
N GLY A 42 -22.27 -28.04 -14.13
CA GLY A 42 -23.00 -26.84 -14.63
C GLY A 42 -23.66 -26.00 -13.54
N ILE A 43 -23.43 -26.28 -12.25
CA ILE A 43 -23.88 -25.42 -11.15
C ILE A 43 -22.72 -24.54 -10.71
N HIS A 44 -22.90 -23.22 -10.83
CA HIS A 44 -21.88 -22.21 -10.54
C HIS A 44 -21.91 -21.77 -9.08
N ARG A 45 -20.74 -21.74 -8.44
CA ARG A 45 -20.53 -21.22 -7.10
C ARG A 45 -19.62 -20.01 -7.17
N LEU A 46 -20.05 -18.88 -6.62
CA LEU A 46 -19.21 -17.71 -6.42
C LEU A 46 -18.10 -18.01 -5.39
N THR A 47 -16.85 -17.67 -5.72
CA THR A 47 -15.72 -17.78 -4.79
C THR A 47 -15.25 -16.42 -4.30
N THR A 48 -14.96 -15.48 -5.20
CA THR A 48 -14.53 -14.12 -4.87
C THR A 48 -15.07 -13.10 -5.87
N ILE A 49 -15.28 -11.87 -5.40
CA ILE A 49 -15.56 -10.71 -6.25
C ILE A 49 -14.50 -9.66 -5.91
N TRP A 50 -13.81 -9.14 -6.92
CA TRP A 50 -12.88 -8.03 -6.77
C TRP A 50 -13.36 -6.83 -7.57
N LYS A 51 -12.95 -5.65 -7.14
CA LYS A 51 -13.22 -4.39 -7.84
C LYS A 51 -11.91 -3.66 -8.05
N TYR A 52 -11.66 -3.29 -9.30
CA TYR A 52 -10.43 -2.63 -9.69
C TYR A 52 -10.60 -1.11 -9.61
N HIS A 53 -9.79 -0.47 -8.76
CA HIS A 53 -9.69 0.98 -8.71
C HIS A 53 -8.50 1.41 -9.56
N LYS A 54 -8.80 2.07 -10.68
CA LYS A 54 -7.80 2.54 -11.64
C LYS A 54 -7.71 4.06 -11.62
N VAL A 55 -6.52 4.58 -11.88
CA VAL A 55 -6.28 6.03 -12.01
C VAL A 55 -5.76 6.35 -13.39
N LYS A 56 -6.21 7.49 -13.90
CA LYS A 56 -5.75 8.01 -15.17
C LYS A 56 -4.44 8.78 -14.99
N THR A 57 -3.42 8.42 -15.76
CA THR A 57 -2.15 9.17 -15.81
C THR A 57 -2.33 10.48 -16.56
N GLN A 58 -1.38 11.42 -16.41
CA GLN A 58 -1.44 12.71 -17.12
C GLN A 58 -1.40 12.53 -18.65
N GLU A 59 -0.73 11.47 -19.12
CA GLU A 59 -0.60 11.08 -20.52
C GLU A 59 -1.82 10.31 -21.05
N GLY A 60 -2.78 10.02 -20.17
CA GLY A 60 -4.04 9.36 -20.53
C GLY A 60 -4.04 7.83 -20.42
N GLY A 61 -2.95 7.23 -19.95
CA GLY A 61 -2.91 5.81 -19.56
C GLY A 61 -3.80 5.52 -18.35
N ILE A 62 -4.16 4.25 -18.16
CA ILE A 62 -4.99 3.79 -17.04
C ILE A 62 -4.14 2.79 -16.26
N VAL A 63 -3.83 3.12 -15.00
CA VAL A 63 -2.99 2.28 -14.14
C VAL A 63 -3.79 1.82 -12.93
N TYR A 64 -3.49 0.61 -12.46
CA TYR A 64 -4.08 0.04 -11.25
C TYR A 64 -3.59 0.84 -10.03
N ASP A 65 -4.55 1.30 -9.21
CA ASP A 65 -4.27 1.92 -7.91
C ASP A 65 -4.37 0.85 -6.83
N TYR A 66 -5.53 0.21 -6.71
CA TYR A 66 -5.72 -0.94 -5.83
C TYR A 66 -6.90 -1.81 -6.25
N ASP A 67 -6.87 -3.07 -5.84
CA ASP A 67 -7.94 -4.04 -6.04
C ASP A 67 -8.56 -4.38 -4.69
N GLU A 68 -9.87 -4.23 -4.55
CA GLU A 68 -10.58 -4.52 -3.30
C GLU A 68 -11.48 -5.75 -3.44
N ILE A 69 -11.46 -6.63 -2.44
CA ILE A 69 -12.42 -7.74 -2.36
C ILE A 69 -13.76 -7.23 -1.81
N ILE A 70 -14.84 -7.58 -2.48
CA ILE A 70 -16.18 -7.07 -2.17
C ILE A 70 -16.88 -7.98 -1.17
N ALA A 71 -17.09 -7.51 0.06
CA ALA A 71 -17.78 -8.29 1.10
C ALA A 71 -19.29 -8.35 0.90
N ASP A 72 -19.88 -7.20 0.55
CA ASP A 72 -21.31 -7.01 0.40
C ASP A 72 -21.58 -6.39 -0.96
N LEU A 73 -22.55 -6.95 -1.69
CA LEU A 73 -22.96 -6.42 -2.98
C LEU A 73 -23.65 -5.06 -2.80
N GLY A 74 -23.12 -4.06 -3.47
CA GLY A 74 -23.74 -2.75 -3.65
C GLY A 74 -24.96 -2.78 -4.56
N LEU A 75 -25.58 -1.61 -4.74
CA LEU A 75 -26.71 -1.45 -5.66
C LEU A 75 -26.27 -1.78 -7.10
N GLY A 76 -26.92 -2.76 -7.72
CA GLY A 76 -26.64 -3.22 -9.09
C GLY A 76 -25.57 -4.31 -9.20
N GLU A 77 -24.79 -4.57 -8.14
CA GLU A 77 -23.72 -5.58 -8.18
C GLU A 77 -24.26 -7.02 -8.14
N SER A 78 -25.51 -7.24 -7.68
CA SER A 78 -26.14 -8.58 -7.79
C SER A 78 -26.40 -8.99 -9.24
N GLN A 79 -26.76 -8.03 -10.11
CA GLN A 79 -26.97 -8.27 -11.53
C GLN A 79 -25.67 -8.66 -12.23
N LEU A 80 -24.52 -8.16 -11.75
CA LEU A 80 -23.21 -8.58 -12.23
C LEU A 80 -22.95 -10.07 -11.93
N VAL A 81 -23.28 -10.55 -10.73
CA VAL A 81 -23.10 -11.96 -10.37
C VAL A 81 -24.03 -12.87 -11.18
N GLU A 82 -25.30 -12.47 -11.34
CA GLU A 82 -26.26 -13.16 -12.21
C GLU A 82 -25.72 -13.26 -13.65
N TYR A 83 -25.24 -12.14 -14.19
CA TYR A 83 -24.67 -12.10 -15.54
C TYR A 83 -23.43 -12.98 -15.69
N ALA A 84 -22.57 -13.05 -14.66
CA ALA A 84 -21.42 -13.95 -14.67
C ALA A 84 -21.82 -15.43 -14.72
N TYR A 85 -22.93 -15.81 -14.08
CA TYR A 85 -23.49 -17.16 -14.19
C TYR A 85 -24.06 -17.42 -15.59
N ASP A 86 -24.81 -16.47 -16.15
CA ASP A 86 -25.34 -16.59 -17.51
C ASP A 86 -24.22 -16.75 -18.55
N VAL A 87 -23.10 -16.02 -18.38
CA VAL A 87 -21.90 -16.17 -19.21
C VAL A 87 -21.31 -17.58 -19.10
N ALA A 88 -21.17 -18.11 -17.88
CA ALA A 88 -20.63 -19.45 -17.67
C ALA A 88 -21.55 -20.54 -18.27
N ASP A 89 -22.86 -20.38 -18.17
CA ASP A 89 -23.87 -21.23 -18.80
C ASP A 89 -23.80 -21.15 -20.33
N ALA A 90 -23.71 -19.95 -20.90
CA ALA A 90 -23.61 -19.71 -22.34
C ALA A 90 -22.34 -20.32 -22.95
N MET A 91 -21.24 -20.27 -22.20
CA MET A 91 -19.97 -20.92 -22.56
C MET A 91 -20.02 -22.46 -22.41
N GLY A 92 -21.09 -23.00 -21.81
CA GLY A 92 -21.27 -24.43 -21.60
C GLY A 92 -20.33 -25.02 -20.56
N ILE A 93 -19.86 -24.21 -19.60
CA ILE A 93 -18.90 -24.63 -18.59
C ILE A 93 -19.57 -25.65 -17.66
N LYS A 94 -18.93 -26.81 -17.47
CA LYS A 94 -19.46 -27.88 -16.62
C LYS A 94 -18.67 -28.10 -15.33
N TYR A 95 -17.36 -27.86 -15.34
CA TYR A 95 -16.51 -28.09 -14.19
C TYR A 95 -15.36 -27.09 -14.14
N GLY A 96 -14.84 -26.85 -12.93
CA GLY A 96 -13.61 -26.09 -12.72
C GLY A 96 -13.81 -24.58 -12.54
N PRO A 97 -12.70 -23.85 -12.36
CA PRO A 97 -12.69 -22.42 -12.05
C PRO A 97 -12.92 -21.57 -13.31
N VAL A 98 -13.58 -20.44 -13.12
CA VAL A 98 -13.85 -19.43 -14.12
C VAL A 98 -13.48 -18.08 -13.53
N HIS A 99 -12.50 -17.43 -14.15
CA HIS A 99 -12.11 -16.06 -13.88
C HIS A 99 -12.72 -15.17 -14.96
N GLY A 100 -13.65 -14.30 -14.57
CA GLY A 100 -14.28 -13.35 -15.49
C GLY A 100 -14.05 -11.91 -15.06
N GLU A 101 -13.72 -11.06 -16.03
CA GLU A 101 -13.62 -9.62 -15.90
C GLU A 101 -14.80 -8.96 -16.60
N TYR A 102 -15.43 -8.03 -15.91
CA TYR A 102 -16.68 -7.38 -16.30
C TYR A 102 -16.61 -5.89 -16.02
N MET A 103 -17.34 -5.09 -16.78
CA MET A 103 -17.58 -3.68 -16.46
C MET A 103 -19.07 -3.44 -16.23
N ILE A 104 -19.41 -2.62 -15.25
CA ILE A 104 -20.78 -2.11 -15.07
C ILE A 104 -20.79 -0.66 -15.57
N ASP A 105 -21.55 -0.41 -16.63
CA ASP A 105 -21.84 0.94 -17.15
C ASP A 105 -23.30 1.35 -16.87
N GLU A 106 -23.78 2.41 -17.52
CA GLU A 106 -25.17 2.88 -17.37
C GLU A 106 -26.25 1.91 -17.87
N ASN A 107 -25.89 0.95 -18.71
CA ASN A 107 -26.79 -0.06 -19.28
C ASN A 107 -26.73 -1.41 -18.54
N GLY A 108 -25.72 -1.62 -17.69
CA GLY A 108 -25.58 -2.80 -16.85
C GLY A 108 -24.22 -3.49 -17.00
N PRO A 109 -24.10 -4.77 -16.60
CA PRO A 109 -22.86 -5.52 -16.71
C PRO A 109 -22.56 -5.93 -18.16
N VAL A 110 -21.29 -5.78 -18.55
CA VAL A 110 -20.74 -6.16 -19.85
C VAL A 110 -19.53 -7.06 -19.63
N LEU A 111 -19.47 -8.19 -20.33
CA LEU A 111 -18.33 -9.10 -20.31
C LEU A 111 -17.14 -8.47 -21.03
N ILE A 112 -15.99 -8.38 -20.35
CA ILE A 112 -14.72 -7.93 -20.94
C ILE A 112 -13.86 -9.13 -21.31
N GLU A 113 -13.66 -10.05 -20.37
CA GLU A 113 -12.85 -11.25 -20.57
C GLU A 113 -13.39 -12.40 -19.70
N VAL A 114 -13.31 -13.65 -20.19
CA VAL A 114 -13.59 -14.83 -19.37
C VAL A 114 -12.61 -15.96 -19.70
N ASN A 115 -12.05 -16.57 -18.65
CA ASN A 115 -11.09 -17.66 -18.78
C ASN A 115 -11.40 -18.81 -17.83
N CYS A 116 -11.26 -20.05 -18.31
CA CYS A 116 -11.45 -21.26 -17.50
C CYS A 116 -10.17 -21.61 -16.70
N ARG A 117 -9.78 -20.72 -15.79
CA ARG A 117 -8.64 -20.87 -14.88
C ARG A 117 -8.90 -20.11 -13.57
N PRO A 118 -8.17 -20.41 -12.49
CA PRO A 118 -8.15 -19.55 -11.31
C PRO A 118 -7.70 -18.13 -11.65
N MET A 119 -8.11 -17.17 -10.83
CA MET A 119 -7.61 -15.80 -10.88
C MET A 119 -6.07 -15.77 -10.88
N GLY A 120 -5.51 -14.82 -11.63
CA GLY A 120 -4.08 -14.53 -11.57
C GLY A 120 -3.68 -13.84 -10.26
N SER A 121 -2.51 -13.21 -10.26
CA SER A 121 -1.90 -12.57 -9.09
C SER A 121 -1.38 -13.55 -8.03
N SER A 122 -0.38 -13.11 -7.25
CA SER A 122 0.24 -13.90 -6.20
C SER A 122 -0.57 -13.81 -4.92
N LEU A 123 -1.78 -14.37 -4.94
CA LEU A 123 -2.65 -14.50 -3.78
C LEU A 123 -2.16 -15.65 -2.89
N GLU A 124 -1.45 -15.30 -1.83
CA GLU A 124 -0.99 -16.29 -0.84
C GLU A 124 -2.19 -16.92 -0.11
N PRO A 125 -2.18 -18.25 0.14
CA PRO A 125 -3.26 -18.90 0.87
C PRO A 125 -3.53 -18.27 2.25
N GLU A 126 -2.50 -17.91 3.00
CA GLU A 126 -2.64 -17.29 4.32
C GLU A 126 -3.31 -15.90 4.27
N PHE A 127 -3.20 -15.18 3.16
CA PHE A 127 -3.93 -13.93 2.93
C PHE A 127 -5.43 -14.20 2.73
N LEU A 128 -5.76 -15.16 1.86
CA LEU A 128 -7.13 -15.57 1.60
C LEU A 128 -7.80 -16.17 2.84
N ASP A 129 -7.06 -16.89 3.68
CA ASP A 129 -7.55 -17.42 4.96
C ASP A 129 -8.03 -16.33 5.92
N ARG A 130 -7.34 -15.18 5.96
CA ARG A 130 -7.75 -14.03 6.76
C ARG A 130 -8.98 -13.32 6.20
N ILE A 131 -9.18 -13.39 4.89
CA ILE A 131 -10.30 -12.73 4.20
C ILE A 131 -11.55 -13.58 4.22
N SER A 132 -11.49 -14.84 3.77
CA SER A 132 -12.66 -15.71 3.62
C SER A 132 -12.40 -17.20 3.87
N GLY A 133 -11.13 -17.64 3.82
CA GLY A 133 -10.79 -19.07 3.78
C GLY A 133 -11.26 -19.78 2.51
N GLN A 134 -11.72 -19.03 1.50
CA GLN A 134 -12.15 -19.58 0.22
C GLN A 134 -10.93 -19.67 -0.71
N HIS A 135 -10.63 -20.88 -1.16
CA HIS A 135 -9.60 -21.14 -2.16
C HIS A 135 -10.25 -21.67 -3.44
N GLU A 136 -10.02 -21.02 -4.58
CA GLU A 136 -10.53 -21.45 -5.88
C GLU A 136 -9.98 -22.83 -6.28
N THR A 137 -8.73 -23.11 -5.91
CA THR A 137 -8.10 -24.41 -6.13
C THR A 137 -8.79 -25.53 -5.36
N ASP A 138 -9.12 -25.30 -4.09
CA ASP A 138 -9.82 -26.30 -3.26
C ASP A 138 -11.25 -26.52 -3.76
N SER A 139 -11.95 -25.44 -4.08
CA SER A 139 -13.30 -25.52 -4.64
C SER A 139 -13.30 -26.23 -6.00
N SER A 140 -12.27 -26.01 -6.82
CA SER A 140 -12.06 -26.71 -8.08
C SER A 140 -11.87 -28.21 -7.84
N LEU A 141 -10.99 -28.61 -6.92
CA LEU A 141 -10.81 -30.01 -6.55
C LEU A 141 -12.10 -30.66 -6.07
N ASP A 142 -12.84 -29.98 -5.19
CA ASP A 142 -14.15 -30.45 -4.71
C ASP A 142 -15.15 -30.62 -5.86
N SER A 143 -15.14 -29.75 -6.88
CA SER A 143 -16.04 -29.88 -8.04
C SER A 143 -15.85 -31.17 -8.84
N TYR A 144 -14.60 -31.67 -8.93
CA TYR A 144 -14.30 -32.92 -9.66
C TYR A 144 -14.37 -34.16 -8.77
N LEU A 145 -13.92 -34.03 -7.52
CA LEU A 145 -13.63 -35.18 -6.66
C LEU A 145 -14.61 -35.33 -5.49
N ASN A 146 -15.33 -34.28 -5.13
CA ASN A 146 -16.27 -34.29 -4.00
C ASN A 146 -17.50 -33.37 -4.20
N PRO A 147 -18.40 -33.70 -5.17
CA PRO A 147 -19.56 -32.86 -5.49
C PRO A 147 -20.47 -32.58 -4.29
N GLU A 148 -20.64 -33.54 -3.37
CA GLU A 148 -21.44 -33.34 -2.16
C GLU A 148 -20.89 -32.22 -1.27
N LYS A 149 -19.57 -32.19 -1.06
CA LYS A 149 -18.90 -31.11 -0.31
C LYS A 149 -19.00 -29.78 -1.06
N PHE A 150 -18.84 -29.79 -2.38
CA PHE A 150 -19.00 -28.60 -3.21
C PHE A 150 -20.40 -27.98 -3.04
N HIS A 151 -21.47 -28.78 -3.21
CA HIS A 151 -22.85 -28.30 -3.08
C HIS A 151 -23.21 -27.89 -1.65
N LYS A 152 -22.66 -28.57 -0.63
CA LYS A 152 -22.80 -28.11 0.76
C LYS A 152 -22.24 -26.70 0.92
N LYS A 153 -21.04 -26.44 0.40
CA LYS A 153 -20.38 -25.14 0.48
C LYS A 153 -21.06 -24.06 -0.36
N LEU A 154 -21.61 -24.40 -1.52
CA LEU A 154 -22.48 -23.51 -2.30
C LEU A 154 -23.64 -22.98 -1.44
N ASN A 155 -24.29 -23.87 -0.69
CA ASN A 155 -25.43 -23.52 0.17
C ASN A 155 -25.06 -22.72 1.43
N GLU A 156 -23.78 -22.70 1.85
CA GLU A 156 -23.31 -21.87 2.96
C GLU A 156 -23.27 -20.37 2.58
N GLY A 157 -23.25 -20.06 1.28
CA GLY A 157 -23.26 -18.69 0.75
C GLY A 157 -21.88 -18.02 0.74
N TYR A 158 -21.84 -16.82 0.14
CA TYR A 158 -20.65 -15.98 0.10
C TYR A 158 -20.53 -15.15 1.38
N ARG A 159 -19.36 -15.17 2.01
CA ARG A 159 -19.07 -14.40 3.23
C ARG A 159 -17.58 -14.16 3.40
N LEU A 160 -17.24 -12.95 3.83
CA LEU A 160 -15.89 -12.60 4.28
C LEU A 160 -15.83 -12.50 5.81
N PHE A 161 -14.65 -12.78 6.36
CA PHE A 161 -14.25 -12.53 7.75
C PHE A 161 -13.61 -11.14 7.90
N SER A 162 -12.86 -10.71 6.88
CA SER A 162 -12.13 -9.44 6.85
C SER A 162 -12.16 -8.83 5.45
N TYR A 163 -11.86 -7.55 5.36
CA TYR A 163 -11.71 -6.82 4.10
C TYR A 163 -10.25 -6.90 3.65
N GLY A 164 -10.03 -7.20 2.37
CA GLY A 164 -8.71 -7.33 1.75
C GLY A 164 -8.50 -6.38 0.58
N VAL A 165 -7.30 -5.81 0.47
CA VAL A 165 -6.90 -4.96 -0.65
C VAL A 165 -5.50 -5.32 -1.13
N ILE A 166 -5.28 -5.28 -2.45
CA ILE A 166 -3.96 -5.29 -3.07
C ILE A 166 -3.71 -3.88 -3.61
N LYS A 167 -2.78 -3.14 -3.01
CA LYS A 167 -2.38 -1.79 -3.43
C LYS A 167 -1.16 -1.89 -4.35
N SER A 168 -1.33 -1.63 -5.64
CA SER A 168 -0.21 -1.53 -6.58
C SER A 168 0.48 -0.19 -6.45
N LEU A 169 1.81 -0.20 -6.30
CA LEU A 169 2.62 0.99 -6.09
C LEU A 169 2.83 1.74 -7.41
N ILE A 170 2.40 3.00 -7.43
CA ILE A 170 2.48 3.86 -8.62
C ILE A 170 3.74 4.72 -8.58
N VAL A 171 4.62 4.53 -9.55
CA VAL A 171 5.84 5.29 -9.77
C VAL A 171 5.54 6.50 -10.68
N PRO A 172 5.69 7.74 -10.20
CA PRO A 172 5.27 8.93 -10.95
C PRO A 172 6.24 9.31 -12.07
N ASN A 173 7.53 8.97 -11.96
CA ASN A 173 8.58 9.28 -12.93
C ASN A 173 9.65 8.18 -12.92
N ASP A 174 10.36 8.02 -14.02
CA ASP A 174 11.55 7.15 -14.08
C ASP A 174 12.54 7.52 -12.98
N VAL A 175 13.04 6.51 -12.27
CA VAL A 175 13.81 6.70 -11.03
C VAL A 175 14.83 5.58 -10.86
N ILE A 176 16.04 5.91 -10.39
CA ILE A 176 17.06 4.92 -10.01
C ILE A 176 17.06 4.79 -8.49
N VAL A 177 16.43 3.73 -8.00
CA VAL A 177 16.16 3.52 -6.58
C VAL A 177 17.35 2.90 -5.89
N GLU A 178 17.77 3.48 -4.77
CA GLU A 178 18.81 2.94 -3.87
C GLU A 178 18.22 2.27 -2.62
N SER A 179 17.02 2.69 -2.21
CA SER A 179 16.35 2.21 -0.99
C SER A 179 14.82 2.32 -1.06
N SER A 180 14.12 1.54 -0.23
CA SER A 180 12.65 1.49 -0.19
C SER A 180 12.09 1.71 1.23
N PRO A 181 11.96 2.97 1.68
CA PRO A 181 11.42 3.25 3.01
C PRO A 181 10.00 2.69 3.22
N ILE A 182 9.23 2.50 2.14
CA ILE A 182 7.89 1.92 2.18
C ILE A 182 7.86 0.54 2.82
N THR A 183 8.93 -0.25 2.69
CA THR A 183 9.03 -1.59 3.28
C THR A 183 8.87 -1.53 4.80
N TYR A 184 9.48 -0.53 5.44
CA TYR A 184 9.40 -0.32 6.89
C TYR A 184 8.13 0.43 7.28
N ILE A 185 7.74 1.44 6.48
CA ILE A 185 6.54 2.26 6.70
C ILE A 185 5.28 1.39 6.64
N SER A 186 5.12 0.58 5.60
CA SER A 186 3.95 -0.27 5.40
C SER A 186 3.80 -1.29 6.53
N SER A 187 4.91 -1.81 7.07
CA SER A 187 4.89 -2.74 8.23
C SER A 187 4.24 -2.17 9.50
N LYS A 188 4.04 -0.84 9.57
CA LYS A 188 3.40 -0.17 10.71
C LYS A 188 1.93 0.16 10.47
N LEU A 189 1.42 -0.05 9.26
CA LEU A 189 0.00 0.11 8.95
C LEU A 189 -0.81 -0.98 9.66
N LYS A 190 -1.98 -0.62 10.19
CA LYS A 190 -2.80 -1.56 10.98
C LYS A 190 -3.37 -2.69 10.14
N SER A 191 -3.65 -2.42 8.86
CA SER A 191 -4.10 -3.42 7.91
C SER A 191 -2.96 -4.16 7.20
N PHE A 192 -1.69 -3.94 7.53
CA PHE A 192 -0.59 -4.56 6.80
C PHE A 192 -0.60 -6.09 6.89
N TYR A 193 -0.55 -6.76 5.74
CA TYR A 193 -0.26 -8.20 5.64
C TYR A 193 1.17 -8.44 5.13
N LYS A 194 1.49 -7.87 3.96
CA LYS A 194 2.75 -8.11 3.23
C LYS A 194 3.03 -6.98 2.25
N ILE A 195 4.31 -6.81 1.91
CA ILE A 195 4.73 -6.09 0.70
C ILE A 195 5.50 -7.04 -0.23
N SER A 196 5.22 -6.94 -1.53
CA SER A 196 5.95 -7.60 -2.60
C SER A 196 6.61 -6.52 -3.45
N LEU A 197 7.87 -6.24 -3.18
CA LEU A 197 8.66 -5.23 -3.88
C LEU A 197 9.97 -5.87 -4.32
N ASN A 198 10.22 -5.91 -5.61
CA ASN A 198 11.43 -6.53 -6.16
C ASN A 198 12.54 -5.48 -6.18
N ILE A 199 13.40 -5.45 -5.17
CA ILE A 199 14.67 -4.70 -5.20
C ILE A 199 15.79 -5.71 -4.98
N HIS A 200 16.58 -5.97 -6.03
CA HIS A 200 17.58 -7.03 -6.04
C HIS A 200 19.03 -6.52 -6.08
N GLU A 201 19.22 -5.22 -6.33
CA GLU A 201 20.52 -4.59 -6.50
C GLU A 201 20.67 -3.36 -5.60
N ASP A 202 21.90 -2.88 -5.43
CA ASP A 202 22.17 -1.65 -4.68
C ASP A 202 21.52 -0.42 -5.32
N TYR A 203 21.32 -0.46 -6.64
CA TYR A 203 20.62 0.55 -7.43
C TYR A 203 19.75 -0.15 -8.48
N GLN A 204 18.45 0.14 -8.49
CA GLN A 204 17.51 -0.49 -9.42
C GLN A 204 16.68 0.55 -10.17
N PRO A 205 16.61 0.49 -11.50
CA PRO A 205 15.71 1.37 -12.26
C PRO A 205 14.26 0.94 -12.08
N PHE A 206 13.39 1.91 -11.83
CA PHE A 206 11.95 1.79 -11.96
C PHE A 206 11.48 2.78 -13.01
N LEU A 207 10.70 2.29 -13.97
CA LEU A 207 10.07 3.15 -14.95
C LEU A 207 8.82 3.78 -14.33
N LYS A 208 8.44 4.94 -14.86
CA LYS A 208 7.13 5.51 -14.61
C LYS A 208 6.05 4.48 -14.91
N THR A 209 5.10 4.32 -13.99
CA THR A 209 4.00 3.37 -14.14
C THR A 209 3.04 3.82 -15.24
N GLN A 210 2.85 2.96 -16.23
CA GLN A 210 1.96 3.14 -17.38
C GLN A 210 0.91 2.03 -17.48
N ASP A 211 1.17 0.89 -16.86
CA ASP A 211 0.34 -0.32 -16.83
C ASP A 211 0.66 -1.15 -15.56
N LEU A 212 0.09 -2.35 -15.47
CA LEU A 212 0.31 -3.26 -14.35
C LEU A 212 1.78 -3.72 -14.24
N GLU A 213 2.43 -3.97 -15.37
CA GLU A 213 3.79 -4.53 -15.47
C GLU A 213 4.88 -3.51 -15.05
N SER A 214 4.60 -2.23 -15.27
CA SER A 214 5.44 -1.10 -14.85
C SER A 214 5.11 -0.57 -13.45
N SER A 215 4.25 -1.26 -12.70
CA SER A 215 4.08 -1.00 -11.27
C SER A 215 5.34 -1.40 -10.51
N ALA A 216 5.64 -0.73 -9.38
CA ALA A 216 6.84 -1.08 -8.63
C ALA A 216 6.69 -2.41 -7.86
N GLY A 217 5.46 -2.77 -7.51
CA GLY A 217 5.14 -3.91 -6.66
C GLY A 217 3.83 -3.66 -5.92
N ASP A 218 3.48 -4.56 -5.01
CA ASP A 218 2.17 -4.58 -4.35
C ASP A 218 2.29 -4.59 -2.84
N ILE A 219 1.38 -3.88 -2.17
CA ILE A 219 1.16 -3.98 -0.72
C ILE A 219 -0.19 -4.64 -0.49
N TYR A 220 -0.15 -5.77 0.23
CA TYR A 220 -1.32 -6.55 0.60
C TYR A 220 -1.80 -6.08 1.97
N LEU A 221 -3.07 -5.70 2.04
CA LEU A 221 -3.72 -5.16 3.23
C LEU A 221 -4.92 -6.03 3.60
N VAL A 222 -5.12 -6.32 4.88
CA VAL A 222 -6.27 -7.03 5.42
C VAL A 222 -6.63 -6.53 6.82
N HIS A 223 -7.92 -6.25 7.07
CA HIS A 223 -8.43 -5.86 8.38
C HIS A 223 -9.93 -6.14 8.53
N GLU A 224 -10.41 -6.36 9.76
CA GLU A 224 -11.84 -6.59 10.05
C GLU A 224 -12.71 -5.33 9.87
N ASP A 225 -12.09 -4.16 9.89
CA ASP A 225 -12.74 -2.85 9.62
C ASP A 225 -12.33 -2.32 8.25
N PHE A 226 -13.32 -2.21 7.35
CA PHE A 226 -13.16 -1.66 6.01
C PHE A 226 -12.55 -0.25 6.01
N ASN A 227 -12.98 0.61 6.94
CA ASN A 227 -12.48 1.99 6.99
C ASN A 227 -10.99 2.03 7.29
N GLN A 228 -10.49 1.11 8.11
CA GLN A 228 -9.07 1.02 8.40
C GLN A 228 -8.26 0.64 7.15
N VAL A 229 -8.73 -0.32 6.35
CA VAL A 229 -8.07 -0.70 5.09
C VAL A 229 -8.02 0.49 4.13
N ILE A 230 -9.16 1.16 3.92
CA ILE A 230 -9.24 2.31 3.02
C ILE A 230 -8.41 3.51 3.52
N ASN A 231 -8.32 3.73 4.84
CA ASN A 231 -7.45 4.75 5.41
C ASN A 231 -5.97 4.47 5.10
N ASP A 232 -5.54 3.21 5.23
CA ASP A 232 -4.16 2.79 4.94
C ASP A 232 -3.85 2.88 3.43
N VAL A 233 -4.80 2.51 2.55
CA VAL A 233 -4.72 2.71 1.09
C VAL A 233 -4.52 4.19 0.76
N ASN A 234 -5.37 5.06 1.32
CA ASN A 234 -5.30 6.51 1.11
C ASN A 234 -4.00 7.13 1.65
N TYR A 235 -3.48 6.59 2.75
CA TYR A 235 -2.19 6.99 3.29
C TYR A 235 -1.05 6.66 2.31
N ILE A 236 -0.98 5.42 1.81
CA ILE A 236 0.01 5.01 0.81
C ILE A 236 -0.12 5.90 -0.44
N ARG A 237 -1.35 6.13 -0.91
CA ARG A 237 -1.61 6.99 -2.08
C ARG A 237 -1.16 8.44 -1.87
N THR A 238 -1.22 8.94 -0.63
CA THR A 238 -0.71 10.26 -0.27
C THR A 238 0.81 10.29 -0.34
N LEU A 239 1.51 9.24 0.11
CA LEU A 239 2.96 9.12 -0.03
C LEU A 239 3.38 9.15 -1.49
N GLU A 240 2.74 8.34 -2.34
CA GLU A 240 3.02 8.30 -3.78
C GLU A 240 2.94 9.68 -4.44
N LYS A 241 1.96 10.50 -4.02
CA LYS A 241 1.70 11.83 -4.62
C LYS A 241 2.55 12.97 -4.02
N GLN A 242 2.83 12.93 -2.73
CA GLN A 242 3.35 14.10 -2.00
C GLN A 242 4.72 13.87 -1.36
N ALA A 243 5.06 12.61 -1.08
CA ALA A 243 6.29 12.24 -0.38
C ALA A 243 6.92 10.97 -0.98
N PHE A 244 7.10 10.95 -2.31
CA PHE A 244 7.49 9.75 -3.04
C PHE A 244 8.84 9.13 -2.61
N GLN A 245 9.77 9.91 -2.03
CA GLN A 245 11.02 9.37 -1.49
C GLN A 245 10.79 8.47 -0.27
N LEU A 246 9.65 8.60 0.42
CA LEU A 246 9.22 7.60 1.42
C LEU A 246 8.66 6.32 0.78
N VAL A 247 8.40 6.32 -0.52
CA VAL A 247 8.03 5.11 -1.26
C VAL A 247 9.30 4.42 -1.77
N LEU A 248 9.96 5.07 -2.73
CA LEU A 248 11.24 4.65 -3.33
C LEU A 248 12.17 5.86 -3.36
N SER A 249 13.41 5.71 -2.89
CA SER A 249 14.36 6.81 -2.82
C SER A 249 15.63 6.58 -3.63
N GLU A 250 16.09 7.64 -4.30
CA GLU A 250 17.36 7.75 -5.03
C GLU A 250 18.55 8.15 -4.12
N GLY A 251 18.32 8.35 -2.82
CA GLY A 251 19.39 8.74 -1.88
C GLY A 251 19.90 10.17 -2.07
N LEU A 252 19.03 11.10 -2.49
CA LEU A 252 19.38 12.50 -2.82
C LEU A 252 19.92 13.32 -1.63
N ASN A 253 19.82 12.81 -0.40
CA ASN A 253 20.26 13.50 0.82
C ASN A 253 21.73 13.26 1.17
N LYS A 254 22.50 12.54 0.34
CA LYS A 254 23.94 12.32 0.53
C LYS A 254 24.73 13.63 0.56
N ASN A 255 25.70 13.74 1.46
CA ASN A 255 26.62 14.88 1.60
C ASN A 255 26.03 16.22 2.11
N LYS A 256 24.88 16.20 2.80
CA LYS A 256 24.39 17.39 3.51
C LYS A 256 25.35 17.82 4.61
N VAL A 257 25.71 19.11 4.65
CA VAL A 257 26.57 19.66 5.72
C VAL A 257 25.81 19.61 7.04
N ILE A 258 26.44 19.04 8.07
CA ILE A 258 25.90 19.02 9.44
C ILE A 258 25.84 20.45 9.96
N CYS A 259 24.63 20.95 10.20
CA CYS A 259 24.42 22.14 11.00
C CYS A 259 24.03 21.72 12.43
N ASN A 260 24.91 22.00 13.39
CA ASN A 260 24.55 21.96 14.80
C ASN A 260 23.86 23.28 15.14
N ASP A 261 22.56 23.21 15.45
CA ASP A 261 21.79 24.35 15.91
C ASP A 261 21.24 24.02 17.30
N ASP A 262 22.14 24.09 18.30
CA ASP A 262 21.84 23.71 19.68
C ASP A 262 20.92 24.72 20.40
N GLU A 263 20.66 25.88 19.79
CA GLU A 263 19.84 26.94 20.37
C GLU A 263 18.35 26.55 20.41
N ASP A 264 17.82 26.00 19.31
CA ASP A 264 16.44 25.52 19.24
C ASP A 264 16.18 24.35 20.22
N LEU A 265 17.17 23.45 20.40
CA LEU A 265 17.08 22.35 21.35
C LEU A 265 17.02 22.86 22.80
N LYS A 266 17.87 23.82 23.16
CA LYS A 266 17.87 24.44 24.49
C LYS A 266 16.56 25.15 24.80
N LEU A 267 16.06 25.95 23.86
CA LEU A 267 14.77 26.65 23.99
C LEU A 267 13.60 25.67 24.17
N LEU A 268 13.60 24.57 23.39
CA LEU A 268 12.59 23.52 23.52
C LEU A 268 12.65 22.85 24.90
N LEU A 269 13.84 22.50 25.37
CA LEU A 269 14.03 21.86 26.68
C LEU A 269 13.60 22.78 27.83
N GLU A 270 13.88 24.08 27.76
CA GLU A 270 13.41 25.04 28.76
C GLU A 270 11.87 25.13 28.82
N ASP A 271 11.20 25.00 27.67
CA ASP A 271 9.74 25.05 27.55
C ASP A 271 9.05 23.79 28.12
N ILE A 272 9.70 22.62 28.02
CA ILE A 272 9.06 21.34 28.39
C ILE A 272 9.62 20.64 29.64
N LYS A 273 10.80 21.03 30.15
CA LYS A 273 11.49 20.33 31.26
C LYS A 273 10.65 20.14 32.53
N SER A 274 9.63 20.96 32.73
CA SER A 274 8.76 20.91 33.91
C SER A 274 7.58 19.94 33.77
N TYR A 275 7.46 19.23 32.64
CA TYR A 275 6.29 18.41 32.33
C TYR A 275 6.70 16.98 31.95
N GLY A 276 6.28 16.01 32.77
CA GLY A 276 6.33 14.58 32.43
C GLY A 276 7.72 13.98 32.21
N SER A 277 7.73 12.77 31.68
CA SER A 277 8.94 12.02 31.31
C SER A 277 9.41 12.41 29.90
N ILE A 278 10.69 12.75 29.78
CA ILE A 278 11.31 13.21 28.53
C ILE A 278 12.37 12.20 28.09
N LEU A 279 12.30 11.79 26.81
CA LEU A 279 13.35 11.05 26.11
C LEU A 279 13.99 11.94 25.06
N LEU A 280 15.29 12.20 25.19
CA LEU A 280 16.11 12.80 24.16
C LEU A 280 16.89 11.70 23.43
N VAL A 281 16.57 11.47 22.16
CA VAL A 281 17.38 10.59 21.30
C VAL A 281 18.43 11.46 20.63
N THR A 282 19.71 11.24 20.93
CA THR A 282 20.79 12.17 20.58
C THR A 282 22.10 11.47 20.22
N ASP A 283 22.85 12.05 19.30
CA ASP A 283 24.21 11.61 18.96
C ASP A 283 25.26 12.04 19.98
N GLU A 284 24.97 13.11 20.72
CA GLU A 284 25.88 13.70 21.70
C GLU A 284 25.16 13.77 23.05
N GLU A 285 25.81 13.24 24.09
CA GLU A 285 25.35 13.39 25.47
C GLU A 285 25.55 14.86 25.88
N ILE A 286 24.46 15.50 26.29
CA ILE A 286 24.47 16.90 26.72
C ILE A 286 24.53 16.92 28.24
N ASP A 287 25.67 17.37 28.77
CA ASP A 287 25.88 17.52 30.20
C ASP A 287 24.83 18.47 30.82
N GLU A 288 24.55 18.28 32.11
CA GLU A 288 23.65 19.13 32.92
C GLU A 288 22.14 19.07 32.57
N LEU A 289 21.71 18.16 31.70
CA LEU A 289 20.29 17.87 31.48
C LEU A 289 19.80 16.72 32.36
N ASP A 290 18.85 17.01 33.27
CA ASP A 290 18.14 16.01 34.09
C ASP A 290 17.01 15.32 33.31
N ILE A 291 17.35 14.75 32.15
CA ILE A 291 16.43 13.99 31.28
C ILE A 291 17.10 12.71 30.80
N LEU A 292 16.32 11.72 30.39
CA LEU A 292 16.90 10.50 29.81
C LEU A 292 17.40 10.78 28.40
N GLN A 293 18.69 10.55 28.19
CA GLN A 293 19.35 10.66 26.88
C GLN A 293 19.74 9.27 26.39
N VAL A 294 19.47 8.97 25.12
CA VAL A 294 19.82 7.68 24.52
C VAL A 294 20.41 7.88 23.14
N ALA A 295 21.50 7.17 22.86
CA ALA A 295 22.04 7.07 21.52
C ALA A 295 21.14 6.19 20.64
N PRO A 296 21.04 6.44 19.32
CA PRO A 296 20.17 5.68 18.42
C PRO A 296 20.36 4.16 18.46
N ASP A 297 21.59 3.69 18.64
CA ASP A 297 21.98 2.28 18.71
C ASP A 297 21.51 1.57 19.99
N LYS A 298 21.18 2.32 21.04
CA LYS A 298 20.67 1.80 22.33
C LYS A 298 19.17 1.95 22.49
N LEU A 299 18.46 2.43 21.47
CA LEU A 299 17.02 2.68 21.54
C LEU A 299 16.19 1.42 21.86
N ASP A 300 16.67 0.25 21.48
CA ASP A 300 16.02 -1.04 21.75
C ASP A 300 16.11 -1.47 23.22
N GLU A 301 17.08 -0.94 23.98
CA GLU A 301 17.20 -1.17 25.42
C GLU A 301 16.08 -0.47 26.20
N ILE A 302 15.48 0.57 25.61
CA ILE A 302 14.42 1.37 26.22
C ILE A 302 13.07 0.67 26.08
N LYS A 303 12.56 0.11 27.18
CA LYS A 303 11.28 -0.64 27.21
C LYS A 303 10.05 0.17 27.63
N TRP A 304 10.24 1.36 28.18
CA TRP A 304 9.16 2.24 28.63
C TRP A 304 8.84 3.32 27.59
N LYS A 305 7.64 3.89 27.71
CA LYS A 305 7.15 4.98 26.87
C LYS A 305 7.20 6.32 27.61
N PHE A 306 7.35 7.41 26.87
CA PHE A 306 7.58 8.77 27.38
C PHE A 306 6.47 9.73 27.00
N ASP A 307 6.29 10.77 27.82
CA ASP A 307 5.32 11.83 27.57
C ASP A 307 5.84 12.78 26.48
N TYR A 308 7.16 12.97 26.40
CA TYR A 308 7.82 13.81 25.41
C TYR A 308 9.02 13.10 24.79
N ILE A 309 9.13 13.19 23.47
CA ILE A 309 10.28 12.69 22.72
C ILE A 309 10.88 13.84 21.90
N ILE A 310 12.18 14.04 22.04
CA ILE A 310 12.96 14.98 21.24
C ILE A 310 13.97 14.18 20.41
N ILE A 311 14.08 14.50 19.13
CA ILE A 311 14.97 13.83 18.19
C ILE A 311 16.11 14.79 17.79
N ASN A 312 17.35 14.39 18.06
CA ASN A 312 18.57 15.12 17.71
C ASN A 312 19.73 14.19 17.26
N ILE A 313 19.54 13.51 16.12
CA ILE A 313 20.35 12.38 15.65
C ILE A 313 20.97 12.62 14.25
N ASN A 314 21.21 13.88 13.91
CA ASN A 314 21.66 14.30 12.58
C ASN A 314 22.99 13.66 12.13
N LYS A 315 23.91 13.34 13.05
CA LYS A 315 25.17 12.64 12.78
C LYS A 315 24.98 11.14 12.61
N SER A 316 24.03 10.51 13.30
CA SER A 316 23.75 9.08 13.11
C SER A 316 23.03 8.77 11.79
N ILE A 317 22.24 9.72 11.29
CA ILE A 317 21.45 9.53 10.05
C ILE A 317 22.14 10.06 8.78
N ILE A 318 23.19 10.88 8.91
CA ILE A 318 23.90 11.40 7.74
C ILE A 318 24.51 10.27 6.89
N ASN A 319 24.37 10.39 5.57
CA ASN A 319 24.87 9.41 4.58
C ASN A 319 24.35 7.98 4.79
N LYS A 320 23.29 7.78 5.58
CA LYS A 320 22.58 6.51 5.65
C LYS A 320 21.57 6.42 4.50
N LYS A 321 21.21 5.18 4.15
CA LYS A 321 20.11 4.94 3.21
C LYS A 321 18.79 5.41 3.83
N ASP A 322 17.91 5.91 2.98
CA ASP A 322 16.66 6.55 3.40
C ASP A 322 15.69 5.58 4.09
N ASP A 323 15.79 4.28 3.81
CA ASP A 323 15.03 3.21 4.48
C ASP A 323 15.44 3.04 5.94
N TYR A 324 16.75 3.03 6.24
CA TYR A 324 17.28 3.03 7.59
C TYR A 324 16.86 4.28 8.35
N VAL A 325 16.93 5.46 7.72
CA VAL A 325 16.50 6.71 8.36
C VAL A 325 15.01 6.64 8.72
N ALA A 326 14.15 6.20 7.79
CA ALA A 326 12.73 6.05 8.07
C ALA A 326 12.48 5.03 9.21
N GLU A 327 13.13 3.85 9.16
CA GLU A 327 13.01 2.82 10.21
C GLU A 327 13.38 3.37 11.60
N LEU A 328 14.50 4.09 11.70
CA LEU A 328 14.94 4.66 12.97
C LEU A 328 13.91 5.64 13.53
N PHE A 329 13.35 6.52 12.70
CA PHE A 329 12.28 7.44 13.14
C PHE A 329 11.02 6.67 13.60
N LEU A 330 10.61 5.63 12.87
CA LEU A 330 9.48 4.78 13.27
C LEU A 330 9.75 4.09 14.62
N ASN A 331 10.97 3.62 14.87
CA ASN A 331 11.37 3.01 16.13
C ASN A 331 11.38 4.02 17.29
N ILE A 332 11.78 5.26 17.04
CA ILE A 332 11.71 6.36 18.02
C ILE A 332 10.25 6.68 18.36
N PHE A 333 9.38 6.82 17.35
CA PHE A 333 7.98 7.17 17.55
C PHE A 333 7.23 6.13 18.38
N ASN A 334 7.61 4.84 18.28
CA ASN A 334 7.06 3.77 19.11
C ASN A 334 7.25 3.96 20.62
N LYS A 335 8.17 4.83 21.05
CA LYS A 335 8.40 5.15 22.46
C LYS A 335 7.44 6.20 23.02
N ILE A 336 6.52 6.75 22.22
CA ILE A 336 5.56 7.78 22.70
C ILE A 336 4.41 7.14 23.49
N ARG A 337 4.04 7.77 24.61
CA ARG A 337 2.80 7.45 25.33
C ARG A 337 1.57 8.02 24.61
N THR A 338 0.42 7.41 24.87
CA THR A 338 -0.87 8.05 24.59
C THR A 338 -0.95 9.37 25.36
N GLY A 339 -1.35 10.45 24.68
CA GLY A 339 -1.33 11.83 25.18
C GLY A 339 0.02 12.55 25.02
N GLY A 340 1.08 11.86 24.59
CA GLY A 340 2.42 12.42 24.50
C GLY A 340 2.70 13.23 23.23
N TYR A 341 3.85 13.90 23.20
CA TYR A 341 4.32 14.78 22.12
C TYR A 341 5.70 14.38 21.58
N ILE A 342 5.86 14.47 20.26
CA ILE A 342 7.12 14.28 19.54
C ILE A 342 7.53 15.62 18.95
N PHE A 343 8.81 15.98 19.14
CA PHE A 343 9.43 17.15 18.55
C PHE A 343 10.56 16.72 17.62
N ILE A 344 10.44 17.11 16.35
CA ILE A 344 11.43 16.86 15.32
C ILE A 344 12.01 18.19 14.87
N LEU A 345 13.27 18.43 15.22
CA LEU A 345 14.00 19.65 14.88
C LEU A 345 14.36 19.68 13.39
N LYS A 346 14.59 20.88 12.83
CA LYS A 346 14.95 21.06 11.42
C LYS A 346 16.18 20.30 10.98
N ASN A 347 17.23 20.37 11.78
CA ASN A 347 18.47 19.64 11.55
C ASN A 347 18.27 18.11 11.57
N ASN A 348 17.08 17.60 11.90
CA ASN A 348 16.73 16.18 11.83
C ASN A 348 15.82 15.89 10.65
N TYR A 349 14.70 16.61 10.52
CA TYR A 349 13.80 16.36 9.40
C TYR A 349 14.42 16.74 8.05
N ASP A 350 15.42 17.62 7.99
CA ASP A 350 16.11 17.93 6.73
C ASP A 350 16.84 16.71 6.15
N TYR A 351 17.14 15.68 6.95
CA TYR A 351 17.78 14.45 6.49
C TYR A 351 16.77 13.32 6.21
N LEU A 352 15.49 13.53 6.51
CA LEU A 352 14.45 12.59 6.12
C LEU A 352 14.19 12.64 4.60
N PRO A 353 13.73 11.53 4.01
CA PRO A 353 13.23 11.53 2.63
C PRO A 353 12.08 12.53 2.54
N ASN A 354 12.05 13.40 1.54
CA ASN A 354 11.11 14.54 1.44
C ASN A 354 11.17 15.57 2.58
N GLY A 355 12.22 15.57 3.40
CA GLY A 355 12.47 16.61 4.39
C GLY A 355 11.36 16.71 5.45
N ARG A 356 10.86 17.94 5.67
CA ARG A 356 9.75 18.22 6.58
C ARG A 356 8.47 17.43 6.24
N LEU A 357 8.13 17.33 4.95
CA LEU A 357 6.94 16.59 4.51
C LEU A 357 7.08 15.10 4.85
N GLY A 358 8.28 14.55 4.73
CA GLY A 358 8.56 13.18 5.15
C GLY A 358 8.33 12.97 6.64
N ALA A 359 8.83 13.88 7.47
CA ALA A 359 8.59 13.84 8.92
C ALA A 359 7.09 13.88 9.26
N GLU A 360 6.35 14.80 8.64
CA GLU A 360 4.90 14.93 8.79
C GLU A 360 4.14 13.69 8.31
N ALA A 361 4.62 13.02 7.26
CA ALA A 361 4.03 11.79 6.76
C ALA A 361 4.31 10.58 7.67
N LEU A 362 5.52 10.47 8.23
CA LEU A 362 5.88 9.37 9.14
C LEU A 362 5.12 9.44 10.47
N VAL A 363 4.88 10.64 11.02
CA VAL A 363 4.12 10.76 12.27
C VAL A 363 2.66 10.33 12.11
N LYS A 364 2.07 10.54 10.93
CA LYS A 364 0.67 10.16 10.65
C LYS A 364 0.41 8.66 10.70
N ILE A 365 1.42 7.83 10.46
CA ILE A 365 1.30 6.35 10.54
C ILE A 365 0.88 5.91 11.95
N PHE A 366 1.32 6.63 12.98
CA PHE A 366 1.06 6.32 14.39
C PHE A 366 -0.23 6.97 14.92
N ASP A 367 -1.15 7.35 14.03
CA ASP A 367 -2.34 8.16 14.33
C ASP A 367 -2.03 9.48 15.05
N LEU A 368 -0.78 9.97 14.96
CA LEU A 368 -0.38 11.20 15.60
C LEU A 368 -0.93 12.39 14.82
N LYS A 369 -1.47 13.36 15.56
CA LYS A 369 -1.91 14.64 15.02
C LYS A 369 -0.72 15.58 14.92
N ILE A 370 -0.49 16.12 13.73
CA ILE A 370 0.45 17.23 13.54
C ILE A 370 -0.13 18.45 14.24
N GLN A 371 0.65 19.04 15.14
CA GLN A 371 0.26 20.18 15.96
C GLN A 371 0.67 21.50 15.33
N MET A 372 -0.01 22.58 15.73
CA MET A 372 0.35 23.92 15.32
C MET A 372 1.76 24.28 15.81
N PRO A 373 2.60 24.91 14.97
CA PRO A 373 3.92 25.36 15.41
C PRO A 373 3.80 26.42 16.51
N LYS A 374 4.67 26.35 17.53
CA LYS A 374 4.74 27.38 18.57
C LYS A 374 5.46 28.62 18.04
N HIS A 375 4.98 29.82 18.37
CA HIS A 375 5.53 31.09 17.87
C HIS A 375 7.05 31.24 18.11
N ASN A 376 7.52 30.79 19.27
CA ASN A 376 8.91 30.93 19.71
C ASN A 376 9.81 29.76 19.28
N LEU A 377 9.23 28.67 18.74
CA LEU A 377 9.96 27.50 18.28
C LEU A 377 9.83 27.41 16.76
N LYS A 378 10.78 28.00 16.05
CA LYS A 378 10.77 28.03 14.59
C LYS A 378 11.27 26.71 14.05
N LYS A 379 10.73 26.28 12.90
CA LYS A 379 11.27 25.14 12.13
C LYS A 379 11.33 23.81 12.93
N ILE A 380 10.26 23.51 13.66
CA ILE A 380 10.05 22.22 14.33
C ILE A 380 8.78 21.57 13.75
N VAL A 381 8.76 20.24 13.65
CA VAL A 381 7.53 19.45 13.48
C VAL A 381 7.12 18.95 14.87
N ILE A 382 5.88 19.24 15.26
CA ILE A 382 5.31 18.82 16.54
C ILE A 382 4.18 17.85 16.21
N ALA A 383 4.20 16.67 16.81
CA ALA A 383 3.14 15.68 16.66
C ALA A 383 2.70 15.18 18.02
N SER A 384 1.44 14.78 18.17
CA SER A 384 0.94 14.28 19.44
C SER A 384 -0.08 13.17 19.30
N ASN A 385 -0.15 12.30 20.30
CA ASN A 385 -1.08 11.18 20.37
C ASN A 385 -2.33 11.57 21.19
N ILE A 386 -3.19 12.47 20.68
CA ILE A 386 -4.36 13.01 21.43
C ILE A 386 -5.66 12.36 20.98
#